data_AF-K1PL79-F1
#
_entry.id   AF-K1PL79-F1
#
_cell.length_a   1.000
_cell.length_b   1.000
_cell.length_c   1.000
_cell.angle_alpha   90.00
_cell.angle_beta   90.00
_cell.angle_gamma   90.00
#
_symmetry.space_group_name_H-M   'P 1'
#
loop_
_entity.id
_entity.type
_entity.pdbx_description
1 polymer ?
#
loop_
_entity_poly.entity_id
_entity_poly.type
_entity_poly.pdbx_seq_one_letter_code
_entity_poly.pdbx_strand_id
1 'polypeptide(L)' 'MESRADTGCERFHDVAVEVANSSSYIQRGFYKGPAMTQEVVEILCDDPTNARYVRLRIIHGSRNVLNIAELEIYTK' A
#
# COMPACT_ATOMS: atom_id res chain seq x y z
N MET A 1 2.81 10.68 26.10
CA MET A 1 2.21 10.51 24.76
C MET A 1 3.38 10.22 23.84
N GLU A 2 3.74 8.95 23.68
CA GLU A 2 4.81 8.56 22.77
C GLU A 2 4.39 9.00 21.37
N SER A 3 5.08 10.00 20.81
CA SER A 3 4.99 10.20 19.38
C SER A 3 5.48 8.88 18.79
N ARG A 4 4.68 8.31 17.87
CA ARG A 4 5.10 7.21 16.99
C ARG A 4 6.19 7.75 16.08
N ALA A 5 7.33 8.04 16.70
CA ALA A 5 8.43 8.75 16.15
C ALA A 5 8.88 7.97 14.93
N ASP A 6 8.95 8.70 13.82
CA ASP A 6 9.45 8.35 12.50
C ASP A 6 10.95 8.00 12.56
N THR A 7 11.41 7.34 13.62
CA THR A 7 12.83 7.22 14.02
C THR A 7 13.43 5.86 13.70
N GLY A 8 12.68 4.92 13.13
CA GLY A 8 13.20 3.56 12.88
C GLY A 8 12.78 2.87 11.59
N CYS A 9 11.86 3.43 10.81
CA CYS A 9 11.19 2.69 9.74
C CYS A 9 11.10 3.53 8.47
N GLU A 10 11.39 2.90 7.31
CA GLU A 10 11.22 3.57 6.01
C GLU A 10 9.77 4.04 5.89
N ARG A 11 9.60 5.31 5.47
CA ARG A 11 8.30 5.90 5.16
C ARG A 11 7.59 5.04 4.11
N PHE A 12 6.26 5.07 4.12
CA PHE A 12 5.48 4.39 3.09
C PHE A 12 5.96 4.85 1.70
N HIS A 13 6.33 3.88 0.86
CA HIS A 13 7.05 4.11 -0.39
C HIS A 13 6.41 3.35 -1.55
N ASP A 14 7.14 3.20 -2.65
CA ASP A 14 6.66 2.70 -3.93
C ASP A 14 6.03 1.29 -3.82
N VAL A 15 4.69 1.24 -3.94
CA VAL A 15 3.91 0.01 -3.85
C VAL A 15 2.93 -0.14 -5.01
N ALA A 16 2.70 -1.40 -5.41
CA ALA A 16 1.60 -1.80 -6.29
C ALA A 16 0.46 -2.36 -5.45
N VAL A 17 -0.76 -2.00 -5.79
CA VAL A 17 -1.97 -2.70 -5.35
C VAL A 17 -2.28 -3.74 -6.41
N GLU A 18 -2.23 -5.01 -6.03
CA GLU A 18 -2.59 -6.14 -6.87
C GLU A 18 -3.79 -6.88 -6.29
N VAL A 19 -4.61 -7.46 -7.16
CA VAL A 19 -5.81 -8.19 -6.77
C VAL A 19 -5.90 -9.54 -7.44
N ALA A 20 -6.53 -10.51 -6.79
CA ALA A 20 -6.71 -11.85 -7.32
C ALA A 20 -8.03 -12.50 -6.84
N ASN A 21 -8.58 -13.40 -7.66
CA ASN A 21 -9.65 -14.32 -7.25
C ASN A 21 -9.13 -15.76 -7.00
N SER A 22 -7.93 -16.06 -7.48
CA SER A 22 -7.28 -17.35 -7.33
C SER A 22 -5.76 -17.17 -7.17
N SER A 23 -4.94 -17.72 -8.07
CA SER A 23 -3.47 -17.69 -8.00
C SER A 23 -2.84 -16.50 -8.72
N SER A 24 -3.54 -15.90 -9.69
CA SER A 24 -2.99 -14.85 -10.54
C SER A 24 -3.36 -13.47 -10.02
N TYR A 25 -2.33 -12.69 -9.70
CA TYR A 25 -2.45 -11.31 -9.26
C TYR A 25 -2.34 -10.36 -10.45
N ILE A 26 -3.22 -9.36 -10.48
CA ILE A 26 -3.24 -8.31 -11.50
C ILE A 26 -3.10 -6.98 -10.76
N GLN A 27 -2.15 -6.14 -11.20
CA GLN A 27 -2.01 -4.79 -10.66
C GLN A 27 -3.19 -3.92 -11.08
N ARG A 28 -3.76 -3.20 -10.10
CA ARG A 28 -4.89 -2.28 -10.27
C ARG A 28 -4.60 -0.86 -9.80
N GLY A 29 -3.57 -0.69 -8.96
CA GLY A 29 -3.17 0.62 -8.48
C GLY A 29 -1.69 0.65 -8.16
N PHE A 30 -1.17 1.85 -7.95
CA PHE A 30 0.17 2.02 -7.41
C PHE A 30 0.26 3.34 -6.66
N TYR A 31 1.23 3.41 -5.76
CA TYR A 31 1.70 4.64 -5.14
C TYR A 31 3.19 4.77 -5.37
N LYS A 32 3.66 6.00 -5.57
CA LYS A 32 5.08 6.31 -5.69
C LYS A 32 5.41 7.31 -4.58
N GLY A 33 6.27 6.90 -3.66
CA GLY A 33 6.54 7.66 -2.44
C GLY A 33 7.78 8.57 -2.54
N PRO A 34 8.34 8.97 -1.38
CA PRO A 34 7.88 8.63 -0.03
C PRO A 34 6.66 9.46 0.41
N ALA A 35 5.79 8.85 1.23
CA ALA A 35 4.72 9.57 1.92
C ALA A 35 5.27 10.54 2.99
N MET A 36 4.51 11.57 3.31
CA MET A 36 4.79 12.49 4.40
C MET A 36 4.41 11.86 5.75
N THR A 37 4.97 12.41 6.84
CA THR A 37 4.66 11.96 8.19
C THR A 37 3.16 12.15 8.47
N GLN A 38 2.50 11.08 8.95
CA GLN A 38 1.05 11.03 9.20
C GLN A 38 0.15 11.21 7.96
N GLU A 39 0.72 11.11 6.75
CA GLU A 39 -0.09 11.15 5.53
C GLU A 39 -0.97 9.90 5.42
N VAL A 40 -2.24 10.12 5.08
CA VAL A 40 -3.15 9.07 4.62
C VAL A 40 -3.00 8.99 3.10
N VAL A 41 -2.46 7.88 2.61
CA VAL A 41 -2.27 7.65 1.18
C VAL A 41 -3.49 6.92 0.62
N GLU A 42 -4.22 7.57 -0.28
CA GLU A 42 -5.31 6.97 -1.03
C GLU A 42 -4.79 6.42 -2.35
N ILE A 43 -5.03 5.13 -2.61
CA ILE A 43 -4.66 4.46 -3.87
C ILE A 43 -5.92 4.04 -4.59
N LEU A 44 -6.22 4.70 -5.71
CA LEU A 44 -7.34 4.35 -6.56
C LEU A 44 -7.00 3.17 -7.47
N CYS A 45 -7.93 2.22 -7.56
CA CYS A 45 -7.86 1.18 -8.57
C CYS A 45 -8.32 1.74 -9.93
N ASP A 46 -7.59 1.41 -10.99
CA ASP A 46 -7.83 1.82 -12.37
C ASP A 46 -9.18 1.34 -12.92
N ASP A 47 -9.67 0.19 -12.43
CA ASP A 47 -10.95 -0.41 -12.81
C ASP A 47 -11.65 -1.04 -11.59
N PRO A 48 -12.98 -0.83 -11.41
CA PRO A 48 -13.74 -1.53 -10.37
C PRO A 48 -13.57 -3.05 -10.49
N THR A 49 -12.98 -3.67 -9.48
CA THR A 49 -12.63 -5.09 -9.51
C THR A 49 -13.33 -5.86 -8.40
N ASN A 50 -13.98 -6.98 -8.76
CA ASN A 50 -14.39 -7.99 -7.79
C ASN A 50 -13.19 -8.92 -7.52
N ALA A 51 -12.69 -8.92 -6.29
CA ALA A 51 -11.52 -9.68 -5.89
C ALA A 51 -11.70 -10.34 -4.52
N ARG A 52 -11.06 -11.49 -4.35
CA ARG A 52 -10.98 -12.21 -3.06
C ARG A 52 -9.74 -11.80 -2.26
N TYR A 53 -8.65 -11.47 -2.94
CA TYR A 53 -7.37 -11.14 -2.33
C TYR A 53 -6.90 -9.77 -2.81
N VAL A 54 -6.38 -8.99 -1.87
CA VAL A 54 -5.64 -7.74 -2.12
C VAL A 54 -4.22 -7.93 -1.63
N ARG A 55 -3.25 -7.46 -2.42
CA ARG A 55 -1.83 -7.50 -2.10
C ARG A 55 -1.23 -6.12 -2.32
N LEU A 56 -0.55 -5.62 -1.29
CA LEU A 56 0.39 -4.51 -1.41
C LEU A 56 1.77 -5.10 -1.67
N ARG A 57 2.31 -4.87 -2.87
CA ARG A 57 3.63 -5.34 -3.26
C ARG A 57 4.59 -4.16 -3.35
N ILE A 58 5.70 -4.24 -2.61
CA ILE A 58 6.80 -3.28 -2.74
C ILE A 58 7.38 -3.38 -4.15
N ILE A 59 7.45 -2.24 -4.84
CA ILE A 59 8.04 -2.15 -6.18
C ILE A 59 9.49 -1.66 -6.08
N HIS A 60 9.75 -0.73 -5.16
CA HIS A 60 11.08 -0.17 -4.94
C HIS A 60 11.25 0.20 -3.46
N GLY A 61 12.36 -0.19 -2.84
CA GLY A 61 12.67 0.16 -1.46
C GLY A 61 14.02 -0.41 -1.04
N SER A 62 14.75 0.29 -0.17
CA SER A 62 16.10 -0.11 0.23
C SER A 62 16.12 -1.32 1.16
N ARG A 63 15.07 -1.52 1.96
CA ARG A 63 14.99 -2.63 2.93
C ARG A 63 13.88 -3.64 2.65
N ASN A 64 13.06 -3.42 1.62
CA ASN A 64 11.87 -4.22 1.31
C ASN A 64 10.93 -4.39 2.53
N VAL A 65 10.84 -3.36 3.37
CA VAL A 65 9.93 -3.30 4.51
C VAL A 65 8.84 -2.28 4.19
N LEU A 66 7.60 -2.62 4.52
CA LEU A 66 6.45 -1.73 4.43
C LEU A 66 5.84 -1.57 5.82
N ASN A 67 5.73 -0.33 6.29
CA ASN A 67 5.07 -0.01 7.55
C ASN A 67 3.69 0.57 7.26
N ILE A 68 2.66 -0.09 7.77
CA ILE A 68 1.27 0.31 7.60
C ILE A 68 0.68 0.41 8.99
N ALA A 69 0.29 1.63 9.38
CA ALA A 69 -0.41 1.83 10.64
C ALA A 69 -1.84 1.29 10.57
N GLU A 70 -2.50 1.50 9.43
CA GLU A 70 -3.87 1.11 9.16
C GLU A 70 -4.08 0.93 7.64
N LEU A 71 -4.92 -0.03 7.26
CA LEU A 71 -5.30 -0.31 5.87
C LEU A 71 -6.81 -0.38 5.79
N GLU A 72 -7.39 0.47 4.95
CA GLU A 72 -8.82 0.49 4.65
C GLU A 72 -9.05 0.10 3.19
N ILE A 73 -10.11 -0.67 2.95
CA ILE A 73 -10.54 -1.07 1.61
C ILE A 73 -11.98 -0.59 1.42
N TYR A 74 -12.17 0.29 0.46
CA TYR A 74 -13.46 0.87 0.14
C TYR A 74 -14.09 0.15 -1.05
N THR A 75 -15.33 -0.31 -0.87
CA THR A 75 -16.13 -0.94 -1.93
C THR A 75 -17.26 0.00 -2.34
N LYS A 76 -17.73 -0.12 -3.59
CA LYS A 76 -18.97 0.53 -4.04
C LYS A 76 -20.20 -0.15 -3.45
#